data_AF-A0A8J6TNX2-F1
#
_entry.id   AF-A0A8J6TNX2-F1
#
_cell.length_a   1.000
_cell.length_b   1.000
_cell.length_c   1.000
_cell.angle_alpha   90.00
_cell.angle_beta   90.00
_cell.angle_gamma   90.00
#
_symmetry.space_group_name_H-M   'P 1'
#
loop_
_entity.id
_entity.type
_entity.pdbx_description
1 polymer ?
#
loop_
_entity_poly.entity_id
_entity_poly.type
_entity_poly.pdbx_seq_one_letter_code
_entity_poly.pdbx_strand_id
1 'polypeptide(L)'
;MFALGLVLPGALWGQTEKAGKDGTVKADASQPVAEAQKDLQPTKLDLAGEKIGDGIDRFGQKAASQFGGWINAEVLAGITWIKLLFCLLLLFVVAATERLMQAVIRRHQGDPTVDMEKAPIRQLVFKALSRPLSLFIWVYGVYVVLAPLFVHFRQPDGTNFIHLAVQKVADVGAAVAIIWFTMRLVTIVDVQLQKWAASTESTMDDILVPLVGKTLRVFILIIGGIIVLQNLTGVKIGPLLASLGIGGLAVALAARESIANFFGTLTILFDQPFQVGQRIVINDFDGIVESVGFRSTRIRTLTGHLLTIPNEKVVSSTVENIGMRPHIRWLTNIGITYDTPPEKVEKAVEFIQEILLDHEGMHADFPPRVFFNGFNDCSLNIMVVVWYHPPNYWDYQGWLQKVCLEIMRRFETEGIDFAFPTHTVHLANDDKRQLKIQMFDTVAGGISDPVTAG
;
A
#
# COMPACT_ATOMS: atom_id res chain seq x y z
N MET A 1 33.30 -14.94 -5.08
CA MET A 1 33.90 -16.01 -4.26
C MET A 1 34.04 -15.46 -2.84
N PHE A 2 33.66 -16.25 -1.84
CA PHE A 2 33.33 -15.90 -0.44
C PHE A 2 31.92 -15.32 -0.20
N ALA A 3 30.97 -16.25 -0.17
CA ALA A 3 29.66 -16.10 0.46
C ALA A 3 29.79 -16.46 1.94
N LEU A 4 29.46 -15.53 2.85
CA LEU A 4 29.25 -15.81 4.27
C LEU A 4 27.74 -15.99 4.49
N GLY A 5 27.33 -17.24 4.67
CA GLY A 5 25.97 -17.60 5.06
C GLY A 5 25.74 -17.31 6.54
N LEU A 6 24.87 -16.34 6.82
CA LEU A 6 24.25 -16.16 8.12
C LEU A 6 23.25 -17.31 8.33
N VAL A 7 23.52 -18.17 9.31
CA VAL A 7 22.59 -19.22 9.76
C VAL A 7 21.64 -18.59 10.78
N LEU A 8 20.42 -18.28 10.33
CA LEU A 8 19.25 -18.09 11.20
C LEU A 8 18.61 -19.48 11.44
N PRO A 9 18.28 -19.90 12.67
CA PRO A 9 17.55 -21.13 12.89
C PRO A 9 16.08 -20.93 12.53
N GLY A 10 15.70 -21.36 11.33
CA GLY A 10 14.32 -21.65 10.97
C GLY A 10 13.91 -22.99 11.59
N ALA A 11 13.03 -22.95 12.58
CA ALA A 11 12.25 -24.11 12.99
C ALA A 11 11.03 -23.61 13.75
N LEU A 12 9.90 -23.58 13.06
CA LEU A 12 8.53 -23.74 13.55
C LEU A 12 7.68 -23.21 12.41
N TRP A 13 7.01 -24.10 11.69
CA TRP A 13 5.73 -23.93 11.00
C TRP A 13 5.45 -25.30 10.36
N GLY A 14 4.33 -25.92 10.74
CA GLY A 14 3.75 -27.05 10.02
C GLY A 14 3.79 -28.39 10.75
N GLN A 15 2.91 -28.57 11.73
CA GLN A 15 2.17 -29.83 11.87
C GLN A 15 0.74 -29.51 12.31
N THR A 16 -0.19 -29.65 11.37
CA THR A 16 -1.64 -29.67 11.59
C THR A 16 -2.01 -31.04 12.15
N GLU A 17 -2.44 -31.12 13.40
CA GLU A 17 -2.97 -32.35 14.00
C GLU A 17 -4.51 -32.28 14.06
N LYS A 18 -5.15 -33.36 13.61
CA LYS A 18 -6.59 -33.52 13.47
C LYS A 18 -7.27 -33.56 14.85
N ALA A 19 -8.34 -32.77 15.00
CA ALA A 19 -9.20 -32.79 16.18
C ALA A 19 -10.08 -34.06 16.20
N GLY A 20 -9.88 -34.91 17.20
CA GLY A 20 -10.82 -35.93 17.67
C GLY A 20 -11.48 -35.46 18.99
N LYS A 21 -12.80 -35.67 19.09
CA LYS A 21 -13.66 -35.31 20.22
C LYS A 21 -13.36 -36.12 21.49
N ASP A 22 -13.76 -35.51 22.61
CA ASP A 22 -14.06 -36.04 23.96
C ASP A 22 -13.03 -35.81 25.08
N GLY A 23 -13.53 -35.28 26.20
CA GLY A 23 -12.99 -35.59 27.53
C GLY A 23 -12.39 -34.44 28.35
N THR A 24 -13.21 -33.81 29.18
CA THR A 24 -12.90 -33.33 30.55
C THR A 24 -11.59 -32.56 30.80
N VAL A 25 -11.72 -31.24 30.94
CA VAL A 25 -10.71 -30.35 31.53
C VAL A 25 -10.55 -30.65 33.02
N LYS A 26 -9.44 -31.31 33.39
CA LYS A 26 -8.88 -31.24 34.75
C LYS A 26 -7.72 -30.24 34.71
N ALA A 27 -7.86 -29.15 35.47
CA ALA A 27 -6.77 -28.24 35.77
C ALA A 27 -5.78 -28.95 36.69
N ASP A 28 -4.62 -29.34 36.15
CA ASP A 28 -3.52 -29.88 36.93
C ASP A 28 -2.56 -28.76 37.32
N ALA A 29 -2.58 -28.40 38.61
CA ALA A 29 -1.79 -27.34 39.22
C ALA A 29 -0.34 -27.77 39.53
N SER A 30 0.24 -28.66 38.72
CA SER A 30 1.60 -29.21 38.91
C SER A 30 2.60 -28.83 37.81
N GLN A 31 2.21 -28.03 36.82
CA GLN A 31 3.09 -27.64 35.70
C GLN A 31 4.09 -26.48 35.89
N PRO A 32 4.12 -25.64 36.96
CA PRO A 32 5.11 -24.57 37.03
C PRO A 32 6.53 -25.05 37.37
N VAL A 33 6.70 -26.30 37.82
CA VAL A 33 8.02 -26.84 38.23
C VAL A 33 8.74 -27.59 37.09
N ALA A 34 7.99 -28.19 36.16
CA ALA A 34 8.57 -28.99 35.07
C ALA A 34 9.17 -28.12 33.93
N GLU A 35 8.65 -26.92 33.69
CA GLU A 35 9.23 -26.00 32.70
C GLU A 35 10.52 -25.32 33.22
N ALA A 36 10.62 -25.05 34.52
CA ALA A 36 11.83 -24.51 35.14
C ALA A 36 13.02 -25.50 35.11
N GLN A 37 12.77 -26.81 35.04
CA GLN A 37 13.80 -27.84 34.92
C GLN A 37 14.29 -28.10 33.48
N LYS A 38 13.58 -27.60 32.46
CA LYS A 38 13.95 -27.85 31.05
C LYS A 38 15.03 -26.89 30.53
N ASP A 39 15.22 -25.75 31.19
CA ASP A 39 16.29 -24.78 30.93
C ASP A 39 17.65 -25.17 31.54
N LEU A 40 17.74 -26.32 32.22
CA LEU A 40 18.95 -26.84 32.87
C LEU A 40 19.75 -27.82 32.00
N GLN A 41 19.38 -28.04 30.73
CA GLN A 41 20.23 -28.80 29.82
C GLN A 41 21.41 -27.92 29.36
N PRO A 42 22.66 -28.42 29.42
CA PRO A 42 23.82 -27.66 28.99
C PRO A 42 23.63 -27.24 27.52
N THR A 43 23.65 -25.93 27.29
CA THR A 43 23.59 -25.36 25.96
C THR A 43 24.76 -25.93 25.13
N LYS A 44 24.64 -26.02 23.81
CA LYS A 44 25.77 -26.49 22.96
C LYS A 44 27.07 -25.69 23.21
N LEU A 45 26.94 -24.43 23.66
CA LEU A 45 28.06 -23.60 24.10
C LEU A 45 28.69 -24.06 25.42
N ASP A 46 27.91 -24.57 26.37
CA ASP A 46 28.41 -25.08 27.66
C ASP A 46 29.26 -26.34 27.45
N LEU A 47 28.79 -27.26 26.61
CA LEU A 47 29.53 -28.44 26.18
C LEU A 47 30.80 -28.08 25.39
N ALA A 48 30.77 -26.99 24.62
CA ALA A 48 31.94 -26.51 23.90
C ALA A 48 32.96 -25.86 24.86
N GLY A 49 32.49 -25.05 25.81
CA GLY A 49 33.32 -24.45 26.87
C GLY A 49 33.98 -25.50 27.77
N GLU A 50 33.25 -26.56 28.11
CA GLU A 50 33.74 -27.69 28.90
C GLU A 50 34.79 -28.52 28.13
N LYS A 51 34.53 -28.85 26.86
CA LYS A 51 35.53 -29.51 25.99
C LYS A 51 36.79 -28.66 25.78
N ILE A 52 36.63 -27.34 25.69
CA ILE A 52 37.74 -26.41 25.59
C ILE A 52 38.50 -26.35 26.91
N GLY A 53 37.81 -26.29 28.05
CA GLY A 53 38.40 -26.37 29.40
C GLY A 53 39.22 -27.64 29.60
N ASP A 54 38.65 -28.81 29.32
CA ASP A 54 39.33 -30.11 29.40
C ASP A 54 40.49 -30.24 28.40
N GLY A 55 40.38 -29.57 27.24
CA GLY A 55 41.44 -29.46 26.26
C GLY A 55 42.62 -28.63 26.77
N ILE A 56 42.34 -27.51 27.43
CA ILE A 56 43.32 -26.62 28.04
C ILE A 56 44.03 -27.31 29.21
N ASP A 57 43.30 -28.06 30.04
CA ASP A 57 43.88 -28.81 31.16
C ASP A 57 44.80 -29.96 30.67
N ARG A 58 44.42 -30.67 29.60
CA ARG A 58 45.28 -31.68 28.95
C ARG A 58 46.53 -31.06 28.32
N PHE A 59 46.40 -29.88 27.72
CA PHE A 59 47.54 -29.14 27.20
C PHE A 59 48.44 -28.63 28.34
N GLY A 60 47.87 -28.22 29.46
CA GLY A 60 48.61 -27.81 30.66
C GLY A 60 49.39 -28.94 31.30
N GLN A 61 48.84 -30.16 31.33
CA GLN A 61 49.59 -31.35 31.76
C GLN A 61 50.78 -31.66 30.84
N LYS A 62 50.64 -31.47 29.52
CA LYS A 62 51.76 -31.59 28.56
C LYS A 62 52.77 -30.44 28.69
N ALA A 63 52.31 -29.21 28.82
CA ALA A 63 53.15 -28.02 28.92
C ALA A 63 53.94 -27.96 30.24
N ALA A 64 53.38 -28.49 31.33
CA ALA A 64 54.06 -28.62 32.62
C ALA A 64 55.35 -29.46 32.53
N SER A 65 55.43 -30.40 31.58
CA SER A 65 56.64 -31.20 31.34
C SER A 65 57.78 -30.41 30.69
N GLN A 66 57.49 -29.30 29.99
CA GLN A 66 58.49 -28.47 29.30
C GLN A 66 58.81 -27.16 30.03
N PHE A 67 57.85 -26.56 30.71
CA PHE A 67 57.98 -25.22 31.28
C PHE A 67 57.87 -25.18 32.82
N GLY A 68 57.65 -26.33 33.48
CA GLY A 68 57.58 -26.48 34.93
C GLY A 68 56.15 -26.49 35.50
N GLY A 69 55.98 -27.14 36.66
CA GLY A 69 54.67 -27.39 37.28
C GLY A 69 53.90 -26.15 37.76
N TRP A 70 54.53 -24.97 37.76
CA TRP A 70 53.89 -23.70 38.13
C TRP A 70 52.73 -23.32 37.20
N ILE A 71 52.70 -23.81 35.96
CA ILE A 71 51.65 -23.56 34.97
C ILE A 71 50.30 -24.16 35.37
N ASN A 72 50.34 -25.26 36.13
CA ASN A 72 49.14 -25.92 36.67
C ASN A 72 48.93 -25.56 38.15
N ALA A 73 49.73 -24.65 38.72
CA ALA A 73 49.50 -24.19 40.08
C ALA A 73 48.18 -23.39 40.12
N GLU A 74 47.37 -23.68 41.13
CA GLU A 74 46.13 -22.95 41.40
C GLU A 74 46.47 -21.57 41.93
N VAL A 75 45.88 -20.54 41.32
CA VAL A 75 46.16 -19.13 41.68
C VAL A 75 45.11 -18.61 42.66
N LEU A 76 43.83 -18.77 42.29
CA LEU A 76 42.69 -18.33 43.06
C LEU A 76 41.47 -19.18 42.68
N ALA A 77 40.73 -19.67 43.69
CA ALA A 77 39.47 -20.39 43.53
C ALA A 77 39.51 -21.59 42.53
N GLY A 78 40.60 -22.37 42.52
CA GLY A 78 40.76 -23.53 41.65
C GLY A 78 41.11 -23.23 40.18
N ILE A 79 41.38 -21.97 39.82
CA ILE A 79 41.75 -21.56 38.46
C ILE A 79 43.27 -21.72 38.27
N THR A 80 43.68 -22.44 37.23
CA THR A 80 45.09 -22.67 36.85
C THR A 80 45.68 -21.51 36.05
N TRP A 81 46.99 -21.25 36.20
CA TRP A 81 47.73 -20.24 35.42
C TRP A 81 47.54 -20.40 33.90
N ILE A 82 47.43 -21.64 33.41
CA ILE A 82 47.23 -21.89 31.98
C ILE A 82 45.88 -21.38 31.45
N LYS A 83 44.81 -21.46 32.25
CA LYS A 83 43.49 -20.92 31.87
C LYS A 83 43.54 -19.40 31.78
N LEU A 84 44.24 -18.73 32.71
CA LEU A 84 44.45 -17.28 32.66
C LEU A 84 45.29 -16.85 31.45
N LEU A 85 46.36 -17.57 31.13
CA LEU A 85 47.17 -17.33 29.94
C LEU A 85 46.37 -17.54 28.64
N PHE A 86 45.50 -18.55 28.61
CA PHE A 86 44.60 -18.80 27.48
C PHE A 86 43.54 -17.70 27.33
N CYS A 87 42.95 -17.22 28.43
CA CYS A 87 42.04 -16.06 28.40
C CYS A 87 42.76 -14.79 27.92
N LEU A 88 44.01 -14.57 28.34
CA LEU A 88 44.83 -13.44 27.86
C LEU A 88 45.15 -13.56 26.36
N LEU A 89 45.42 -14.77 25.87
CA LEU A 89 45.60 -15.05 24.45
C LEU A 89 44.31 -14.80 23.65
N LEU A 90 43.15 -15.28 24.14
CA LEU A 90 41.86 -15.02 23.50
C LEU A 90 41.53 -13.52 23.49
N LEU A 91 41.81 -12.79 24.57
CA LEU A 91 41.63 -11.35 24.63
C LEU A 91 42.52 -10.64 23.61
N PHE A 92 43.77 -11.08 23.47
CA PHE A 92 44.66 -10.59 22.42
C PHE A 92 44.10 -10.87 21.01
N VAL A 93 43.53 -12.05 20.76
CA VAL A 93 42.87 -12.39 19.48
C VAL A 93 41.64 -11.51 19.23
N VAL A 94 40.80 -11.26 20.23
CA VAL A 94 39.65 -10.36 20.14
C VAL A 94 40.11 -8.92 19.84
N ALA A 95 41.12 -8.42 20.54
CA ALA A 95 41.68 -7.09 20.28
C ALA A 95 42.35 -7.01 18.89
N ALA A 96 43.03 -8.06 18.44
CA ALA A 96 43.65 -8.12 17.13
C ALA A 96 42.61 -8.17 16.00
N THR A 97 41.53 -8.94 16.16
CA THR A 97 40.42 -9.00 15.20
C THR A 97 39.67 -7.68 15.12
N GLU A 98 39.41 -7.03 16.26
CA GLU A 98 38.82 -5.70 16.29
C GLU A 98 39.71 -4.67 15.58
N ARG A 99 41.03 -4.65 15.87
CA ARG A 99 41.96 -3.73 15.22
C ARG A 99 42.13 -4.01 13.73
N LEU A 100 42.16 -5.28 13.32
CA LEU A 100 42.20 -5.67 11.92
C LEU A 100 40.94 -5.20 11.19
N MET A 101 39.77 -5.42 11.80
CA MET A 101 38.50 -4.95 11.24
C MET A 101 38.45 -3.43 11.14
N GLN A 102 38.86 -2.71 12.20
CA GLN A 102 38.94 -1.25 12.17
C GLN A 102 39.96 -0.77 11.12
N ALA A 103 41.07 -1.46 10.93
CA ALA A 103 42.05 -1.13 9.89
C ALA A 103 41.49 -1.35 8.47
N VAL A 104 40.78 -2.46 8.23
CA VAL A 104 40.11 -2.75 6.95
C VAL A 104 39.03 -1.70 6.66
N ILE A 105 38.21 -1.38 7.67
CA ILE A 105 37.17 -0.38 7.53
C ILE A 105 37.79 1.01 7.31
N ARG A 106 38.83 1.41 8.07
CA ARG A 106 39.55 2.68 7.89
C ARG A 106 40.21 2.80 6.52
N ARG A 107 40.73 1.70 5.96
CA ARG A 107 41.24 1.67 4.58
C ARG A 107 40.17 1.98 3.54
N HIS A 108 38.91 1.66 3.82
CA HIS A 108 37.78 1.93 2.92
C HIS A 108 36.96 3.19 3.26
N GLN A 109 37.23 3.84 4.40
CA GLN A 109 36.49 5.03 4.85
C GLN A 109 36.91 6.33 4.14
N GLY A 110 38.00 6.34 3.36
CA GLY A 110 38.47 7.57 2.69
C GLY A 110 38.98 8.63 3.67
N ASP A 111 39.27 9.82 3.18
CA ASP A 111 39.81 10.93 3.99
C ASP A 111 38.78 11.44 5.02
N PRO A 112 39.09 11.46 6.33
CA PRO A 112 38.18 11.93 7.38
C PRO A 112 37.80 13.42 7.29
N THR A 113 38.44 14.19 6.41
CA THR A 113 38.14 15.63 6.18
C THR A 113 36.94 15.89 5.27
N VAL A 114 36.38 14.85 4.62
CA VAL A 114 35.21 15.02 3.74
C VAL A 114 33.94 15.19 4.59
N ASP A 115 33.26 16.32 4.42
CA ASP A 115 31.95 16.60 5.03
C ASP A 115 30.96 15.45 4.77
N MET A 116 30.17 15.07 5.78
CA MET A 116 29.15 14.02 5.64
C MET A 116 28.17 14.29 4.49
N GLU A 117 28.03 15.56 4.13
CA GLU A 117 27.19 16.04 3.03
C GLU A 117 27.79 15.77 1.64
N LYS A 118 29.10 15.55 1.51
CA LYS A 118 29.78 15.30 0.22
C LYS A 118 30.33 13.88 0.08
N ALA A 119 30.35 13.10 1.17
CA ALA A 119 30.86 11.74 1.14
C ALA A 119 29.98 10.79 0.29
N PRO A 120 30.56 9.89 -0.52
CA PRO A 120 29.83 8.85 -1.24
C PRO A 120 29.19 7.85 -0.26
N ILE A 121 28.00 7.34 -0.59
CA ILE A 121 27.18 6.45 0.27
C ILE A 121 27.99 5.29 0.85
N ARG A 122 28.88 4.69 0.05
CA ARG A 122 29.78 3.61 0.50
C ARG A 122 30.58 4.01 1.75
N GLN A 123 31.16 5.21 1.79
CA GLN A 123 31.95 5.68 2.93
C GLN A 123 31.06 5.93 4.17
N LEU A 124 29.86 6.48 3.98
CA LEU A 124 28.89 6.66 5.07
C LEU A 124 28.48 5.32 5.70
N VAL A 125 28.24 4.29 4.88
CA VAL A 125 27.91 2.93 5.36
C VAL A 125 29.06 2.34 6.17
N PHE A 126 30.29 2.41 5.67
CA PHE A 126 31.46 1.91 6.41
C PHE A 126 31.71 2.68 7.73
N LYS A 127 31.42 3.98 7.77
CA LYS A 127 31.52 4.81 8.99
C LYS A 127 30.41 4.52 10.00
N ALA A 128 29.21 4.24 9.52
CA ALA A 128 28.08 3.83 10.35
C ALA A 128 28.26 2.43 10.95
N LEU A 129 28.86 1.50 10.20
CA LEU A 129 29.05 0.11 10.63
C LEU A 129 30.19 -0.03 11.65
N SER A 130 31.24 0.79 11.58
CA SER A 130 32.47 0.54 12.34
C SER A 130 32.30 0.58 13.85
N ARG A 131 31.55 1.56 14.39
CA ARG A 131 31.38 1.75 15.85
C ARG A 131 30.47 0.68 16.47
N PRO A 132 29.26 0.41 15.93
CA PRO A 132 28.38 -0.61 16.50
C PRO A 132 28.95 -2.02 16.34
N LEU A 133 29.59 -2.33 15.22
CA LEU A 133 30.22 -3.63 15.00
C LEU A 133 31.40 -3.86 15.95
N SER A 134 32.16 -2.81 16.26
CA SER A 134 33.23 -2.86 17.27
C SER A 134 32.65 -3.18 18.66
N LEU A 135 31.53 -2.56 19.05
CA LEU A 135 30.86 -2.85 20.31
C LEU A 135 30.36 -4.30 20.34
N PHE A 136 29.76 -4.79 19.24
CA PHE A 136 29.32 -6.17 19.11
C PHE A 136 30.46 -7.18 19.28
N ILE A 137 31.60 -6.94 18.62
CA ILE A 137 32.79 -7.80 18.73
C ILE A 137 33.35 -7.78 20.15
N TRP A 138 33.41 -6.63 20.81
CA TRP A 138 33.88 -6.55 22.19
C TRP A 138 32.94 -7.28 23.15
N VAL A 139 31.63 -7.12 23.00
CA VAL A 139 30.63 -7.75 23.86
C VAL A 139 30.70 -9.28 23.76
N TYR A 140 30.67 -9.84 22.55
CA TYR A 140 30.77 -11.30 22.38
C TYR A 140 32.20 -11.82 22.57
N GLY A 141 33.22 -11.04 22.23
CA GLY A 141 34.62 -11.40 22.43
C GLY A 141 34.96 -11.56 23.90
N VAL A 142 34.53 -10.63 24.76
CA VAL A 142 34.70 -10.74 26.22
C VAL A 142 33.91 -11.93 26.77
N TYR A 143 32.69 -12.18 26.27
CA TYR A 143 31.93 -13.36 26.64
C TYR A 143 32.68 -14.68 26.32
N VAL A 144 33.26 -14.80 25.12
CA VAL A 144 34.06 -15.97 24.73
C VAL A 144 35.36 -16.09 25.54
N VAL A 145 36.01 -14.99 25.89
CA VAL A 145 37.21 -14.97 26.75
C VAL A 145 36.89 -15.50 28.16
N LEU A 146 35.70 -15.19 28.69
CA LEU A 146 35.28 -15.63 30.00
C LEU A 146 34.71 -17.07 30.01
N ALA A 147 34.39 -17.62 28.83
CA ALA A 147 33.80 -18.96 28.69
C ALA A 147 34.56 -20.09 29.43
N PRO A 148 35.90 -20.19 29.35
CA PRO A 148 36.66 -21.23 30.05
C PRO A 148 36.65 -21.10 31.58
N LEU A 149 36.32 -19.91 32.10
CA LEU A 149 36.29 -19.63 33.54
C LEU A 149 34.95 -20.04 34.17
N PHE A 150 33.86 -20.06 33.40
CA PHE A 150 32.52 -20.38 33.93
C PHE A 150 32.41 -21.78 34.52
N VAL A 151 33.25 -22.73 34.10
CA VAL A 151 33.27 -24.11 34.62
C VAL A 151 33.59 -24.15 36.13
N HIS A 152 34.36 -23.19 36.66
CA HIS A 152 34.79 -23.19 38.08
C HIS A 152 33.75 -22.56 39.02
N PHE A 153 32.80 -21.82 38.48
CA PHE A 153 31.73 -21.18 39.25
C PHE A 153 30.45 -22.02 39.29
N ARG A 154 30.54 -23.28 38.86
CA ARG A 154 29.43 -24.23 38.82
C ARG A 154 29.12 -24.70 40.22
N GLN A 155 27.93 -24.33 40.71
CA GLN A 155 27.43 -24.83 41.97
C GLN A 155 27.04 -26.32 41.82
N PRO A 156 27.06 -27.11 42.91
CA PRO A 156 26.71 -28.53 42.89
C PRO A 156 25.31 -28.84 42.31
N ASP A 157 24.41 -27.86 42.33
CA ASP A 157 23.06 -27.93 41.78
C ASP A 157 23.01 -27.74 40.25
N GLY A 158 24.18 -27.61 39.59
CA GLY A 158 24.31 -27.45 38.15
C GLY A 158 24.12 -26.01 37.64
N THR A 159 23.75 -25.07 38.50
CA THR A 159 23.52 -23.66 38.18
C THR A 159 24.81 -22.84 38.17
N ASN A 160 24.94 -21.96 37.16
CA ASN A 160 26.05 -21.02 37.00
C ASN A 160 25.49 -19.60 36.99
N PHE A 161 25.26 -18.99 38.17
CA PHE A 161 24.74 -17.63 38.26
C PHE A 161 25.61 -16.62 37.49
N ILE A 162 26.93 -16.78 37.55
CA ILE A 162 27.89 -15.91 36.85
C ILE A 162 27.79 -16.08 35.34
N HIS A 163 27.63 -17.31 34.83
CA HIS A 163 27.43 -17.52 33.39
C HIS A 163 26.14 -16.85 32.91
N LEU A 164 25.03 -17.04 33.63
CA LEU A 164 23.74 -16.43 33.30
C LEU A 164 23.84 -14.90 33.30
N ALA A 165 24.45 -14.31 34.32
CA ALA A 165 24.64 -12.87 34.41
C ALA A 165 25.48 -12.33 33.24
N VAL A 166 26.61 -12.97 32.93
CA VAL A 166 27.50 -12.54 31.83
C VAL A 166 26.85 -12.76 30.46
N GLN A 167 26.07 -13.83 30.28
CA GLN A 167 25.28 -14.07 29.06
C GLN A 167 24.21 -12.99 28.86
N LYS A 168 23.45 -12.64 29.90
CA LYS A 168 22.45 -11.56 29.82
C LYS A 168 23.06 -10.21 29.50
N VAL A 169 24.22 -9.88 30.10
CA VAL A 169 24.97 -8.66 29.76
C VAL A 169 25.42 -8.68 28.30
N ALA A 170 25.87 -9.84 27.81
CA ALA A 170 26.26 -9.99 26.41
C ALA A 170 25.07 -9.80 25.45
N ASP A 171 23.93 -10.43 25.73
CA ASP A 171 22.72 -10.32 24.92
C ASP A 171 22.17 -8.88 24.90
N VAL A 172 22.21 -8.17 26.03
CA VAL A 172 21.83 -6.75 26.11
C VAL A 172 22.82 -5.88 25.33
N GLY A 173 24.12 -6.10 25.48
CA GLY A 173 25.14 -5.37 24.75
C GLY A 173 25.02 -5.56 23.23
N ALA A 174 24.71 -6.79 22.79
CA ALA A 174 24.46 -7.11 21.40
C ALA A 174 23.20 -6.43 20.87
N ALA A 175 22.10 -6.44 21.63
CA ALA A 175 20.87 -5.74 21.27
C ALA A 175 21.11 -4.23 21.12
N VAL A 176 21.84 -3.61 22.05
CA VAL A 176 22.23 -2.19 21.97
C VAL A 176 23.10 -1.92 20.74
N ALA A 177 24.03 -2.81 20.40
CA ALA A 177 24.85 -2.69 19.19
C ALA A 177 23.97 -2.69 17.93
N ILE A 178 23.00 -3.61 17.84
CA ILE A 178 22.08 -3.72 16.70
C ILE A 178 21.19 -2.48 16.60
N ILE A 179 20.61 -2.01 17.70
CA ILE A 179 19.79 -0.80 17.73
C ILE A 179 20.61 0.40 17.26
N TRP A 180 21.83 0.55 17.77
CA TRP A 180 22.72 1.65 17.39
C TRP A 180 23.09 1.59 15.90
N PHE A 181 23.36 0.39 15.37
CA PHE A 181 23.62 0.16 13.97
C PHE A 181 22.42 0.57 13.09
N THR A 182 21.22 0.10 13.42
CA THR A 182 20.01 0.43 12.66
C THR A 182 19.70 1.93 12.70
N MET A 183 19.86 2.59 13.87
CA MET A 183 19.71 4.04 14.00
C MET A 183 20.71 4.82 13.12
N ARG A 184 21.94 4.31 13.00
CA ARG A 184 22.95 4.87 12.09
C ARG A 184 22.55 4.68 10.63
N LEU A 185 21.98 3.54 10.24
CA LEU A 185 21.46 3.33 8.89
C LEU A 185 20.35 4.33 8.55
N VAL A 186 19.42 4.60 9.47
CA VAL A 186 18.39 5.63 9.27
C VAL A 186 19.01 7.01 9.02
N THR A 187 20.07 7.34 9.76
CA THR A 187 20.78 8.62 9.57
C THR A 187 21.40 8.73 8.18
N ILE A 188 21.88 7.63 7.58
CA ILE A 188 22.38 7.62 6.20
C ILE A 188 21.25 7.90 5.21
N VAL A 189 20.10 7.23 5.42
CA VAL A 189 18.91 7.44 4.59
C VAL A 189 18.44 8.89 4.68
N ASP A 190 18.39 9.48 5.89
CA ASP A 190 18.02 10.88 6.10
C ASP A 190 18.94 11.83 5.33
N VAL A 191 20.26 11.63 5.41
CA VAL A 191 21.24 12.46 4.67
C VAL A 191 21.04 12.34 3.16
N GLN A 192 20.73 11.14 2.66
CA GLN A 192 20.49 10.93 1.23
C GLN A 192 19.18 11.56 0.77
N LEU A 193 18.11 11.42 1.56
CA LEU A 193 16.81 12.01 1.28
C LEU A 193 16.87 13.55 1.36
N GLN A 194 17.63 14.12 2.30
CA GLN A 194 17.82 15.56 2.41
C GLN A 194 18.57 16.14 1.21
N LYS A 195 19.61 15.45 0.71
CA LYS A 195 20.28 15.87 -0.54
C LYS A 195 19.34 15.87 -1.73
N TRP A 196 18.44 14.89 -1.79
CA TRP A 196 17.47 14.78 -2.87
C TRP A 196 16.38 15.86 -2.75
N ALA A 197 15.86 16.10 -1.55
CA ALA A 197 14.92 17.18 -1.25
C ALA A 197 15.51 18.56 -1.61
N ALA A 198 16.77 18.83 -1.23
CA ALA A 198 17.45 20.08 -1.55
C ALA A 198 17.71 20.30 -3.06
N SER A 199 17.60 19.25 -3.87
CA SER A 199 17.68 19.34 -5.34
C SER A 199 16.32 19.60 -6.01
N THR A 200 15.24 19.63 -5.23
CA THR A 200 13.87 19.83 -5.68
C THR A 200 13.34 21.17 -5.15
N GLU A 201 12.58 21.93 -5.94
CA GLU A 201 11.95 23.19 -5.49
C GLU A 201 10.74 22.98 -4.53
N SER A 202 10.50 21.75 -4.09
CA SER A 202 9.32 21.35 -3.32
C SER A 202 9.49 21.64 -1.82
N THR A 203 8.73 22.60 -1.30
CA THR A 203 8.65 22.88 0.15
C THR A 203 8.09 21.70 0.97
N MET A 204 7.49 20.71 0.31
CA MET A 204 6.89 19.55 0.98
C MET A 204 7.93 18.51 1.36
N ASP A 205 9.01 18.40 0.59
CA ASP A 205 10.07 17.41 0.79
C ASP A 205 10.85 17.74 2.07
N ASP A 206 11.06 19.03 2.34
CA ASP A 206 11.71 19.55 3.56
C ASP A 206 10.96 19.19 4.85
N ILE A 207 9.65 18.97 4.78
CA ILE A 207 8.81 18.58 5.92
C ILE A 207 8.70 17.05 6.02
N LEU A 208 8.52 16.36 4.89
CA LEU A 208 8.30 14.91 4.87
C LEU A 208 9.56 14.12 5.27
N VAL A 209 10.73 14.51 4.76
CA VAL A 209 11.99 13.81 5.03
C VAL A 209 12.31 13.71 6.54
N PRO A 210 12.33 14.81 7.32
CA PRO A 210 12.60 14.72 8.75
C PRO A 210 11.47 14.01 9.53
N LEU A 211 10.23 14.05 9.06
CA LEU A 211 9.11 13.35 9.68
C LEU A 211 9.27 11.83 9.57
N VAL A 212 9.61 11.32 8.38
CA VAL A 212 9.87 9.89 8.15
C VAL A 212 11.04 9.42 9.00
N GLY A 213 12.16 10.15 8.99
CA GLY A 213 13.34 9.81 9.79
C GLY A 213 13.04 9.75 11.30
N LYS A 214 12.33 10.75 11.83
CA LYS A 214 11.90 10.76 13.25
C LYS A 214 10.99 9.58 13.58
N THR A 215 10.00 9.30 12.73
CA THR A 215 9.05 8.21 12.94
C THR A 215 9.75 6.85 12.98
N LEU A 216 10.67 6.61 12.02
CA LEU A 216 11.42 5.37 11.94
C LEU A 216 12.34 5.19 13.16
N ARG A 217 12.99 6.25 13.63
CA ARG A 217 13.82 6.22 14.85
C ARG A 217 13.00 5.89 16.10
N VAL A 218 11.82 6.50 16.27
CA VAL A 218 10.91 6.19 17.38
C VAL A 218 10.50 4.72 17.33
N PHE A 219 10.14 4.21 16.16
CA PHE A 219 9.77 2.82 15.95
C PHE A 219 10.91 1.84 16.31
N ILE A 220 12.13 2.12 15.83
CA ILE A 220 13.33 1.32 16.17
C ILE A 220 13.58 1.34 17.68
N LEU A 221 13.41 2.49 18.34
CA LEU A 221 13.62 2.62 19.78
C LEU A 221 12.58 1.82 20.58
N ILE A 222 11.32 1.80 20.16
CA ILE A 222 10.26 1.01 20.78
C ILE A 222 10.57 -0.49 20.66
N ILE A 223 10.85 -0.98 19.44
CA ILE A 223 11.16 -2.41 19.22
C ILE A 223 12.45 -2.80 19.94
N GLY A 224 13.50 -1.97 19.81
CA GLY A 224 14.77 -2.17 20.47
C GLY A 224 14.64 -2.22 21.99
N GLY A 225 13.85 -1.31 22.57
CA GLY A 225 13.55 -1.28 24.00
C GLY A 225 12.86 -2.55 24.48
N ILE A 226 11.93 -3.10 23.70
CA ILE A 226 11.25 -4.37 24.02
C ILE A 226 12.25 -5.54 24.03
N ILE A 227 13.16 -5.62 23.05
CA ILE A 227 14.19 -6.66 22.99
C ILE A 227 15.13 -6.56 24.19
N VAL A 228 15.58 -5.35 24.54
CA VAL A 228 16.44 -5.14 25.71
C VAL A 228 15.72 -5.51 27.00
N LEU A 229 14.44 -5.13 27.14
CA LEU A 229 13.62 -5.45 28.31
C LEU A 229 13.44 -6.97 28.46
N GLN A 230 13.20 -7.69 27.37
CA GLN A 230 13.13 -9.15 27.36
C GLN A 230 14.43 -9.77 27.84
N ASN A 231 15.57 -9.31 27.33
CA ASN A 231 16.87 -9.85 27.71
C ASN A 231 17.13 -9.65 29.21
N LEU A 232 16.77 -8.50 29.77
CA LEU A 232 16.95 -8.17 31.19
C LEU A 232 15.99 -8.89 32.14
N THR A 233 14.69 -8.93 31.82
CA THR A 233 13.64 -9.36 32.75
C THR A 233 13.13 -10.78 32.47
N GLY A 234 13.45 -11.35 31.31
CA GLY A 234 12.90 -12.63 30.87
C GLY A 234 11.40 -12.57 30.53
N VAL A 235 10.79 -11.38 30.51
CA VAL A 235 9.38 -11.21 30.16
C VAL A 235 9.13 -11.72 28.75
N LYS A 236 8.10 -12.55 28.60
CA LYS A 236 7.66 -13.05 27.29
C LYS A 236 7.24 -11.85 26.43
N ILE A 237 7.87 -11.70 25.26
CA ILE A 237 7.54 -10.63 24.30
C ILE A 237 6.21 -10.82 23.60
N GLY A 238 5.64 -12.03 23.62
CA GLY A 238 4.40 -12.35 22.90
C GLY A 238 3.27 -11.36 23.18
N PRO A 239 2.91 -11.10 24.45
CA PRO A 239 1.90 -10.09 24.79
C PRO A 239 2.23 -8.67 24.35
N LEU A 240 3.50 -8.24 24.44
CA LEU A 240 3.94 -6.89 24.02
C LEU A 240 3.91 -6.73 22.50
N LEU A 241 4.29 -7.78 21.76
CA LEU A 241 4.20 -7.81 20.30
C LEU A 241 2.74 -7.90 19.85
N ALA A 242 1.89 -8.62 20.57
CA ALA A 242 0.45 -8.69 20.29
C ALA A 242 -0.22 -7.32 20.47
N SER A 243 0.10 -6.58 21.54
CA SER A 243 -0.44 -5.23 21.75
C SER A 243 0.07 -4.23 20.72
N LEU A 244 1.35 -4.31 20.34
CA LEU A 244 1.88 -3.54 19.20
C LEU A 244 1.22 -3.91 17.88
N GLY A 245 0.89 -5.18 17.66
CA GLY A 245 0.15 -5.64 16.48
C GLY A 245 -1.25 -5.01 16.39
N ILE A 246 -1.98 -4.97 17.51
CA ILE A 246 -3.30 -4.29 17.57
C ILE A 246 -3.14 -2.79 17.34
N GLY A 247 -2.14 -2.15 17.96
CA GLY A 247 -1.82 -0.74 17.72
C GLY A 247 -1.46 -0.45 16.25
N GLY A 248 -0.68 -1.33 15.63
CA GLY A 248 -0.32 -1.25 14.22
C GLY A 248 -1.52 -1.42 13.29
N LEU A 249 -2.45 -2.31 13.62
CA LEU A 249 -3.71 -2.46 12.88
C LEU A 249 -4.55 -1.17 12.95
N ALA A 250 -4.65 -0.55 14.12
CA ALA A 250 -5.37 0.73 14.25
C ALA A 250 -4.75 1.84 13.38
N VAL A 251 -3.42 1.94 13.35
CA VAL A 251 -2.70 2.88 12.48
C VAL A 251 -2.90 2.54 11.00
N ALA A 252 -2.87 1.27 10.62
CA ALA A 252 -3.09 0.84 9.24
C ALA A 252 -4.52 1.16 8.76
N LEU A 253 -5.52 0.95 9.61
CA LEU A 253 -6.90 1.31 9.32
C LEU A 253 -7.07 2.82 9.16
N ALA A 254 -6.41 3.63 10.00
CA ALA A 254 -6.41 5.08 9.88
C ALA A 254 -5.69 5.58 8.62
N ALA A 255 -4.62 4.90 8.19
CA ALA A 255 -3.84 5.25 7.01
C ALA A 255 -4.45 4.78 5.68
N ARG A 256 -5.49 3.93 5.72
CA ARG A 256 -6.09 3.27 4.55
C ARG A 256 -6.42 4.25 3.41
N GLU A 257 -7.07 5.37 3.71
CA GLU A 257 -7.48 6.36 2.69
C GLU A 257 -6.27 7.03 2.02
N SER A 258 -5.21 7.31 2.78
CA SER A 258 -3.99 7.89 2.21
C SER A 258 -3.29 6.91 1.26
N ILE A 259 -3.22 5.64 1.66
CA ILE A 259 -2.64 4.57 0.84
C ILE A 259 -3.49 4.34 -0.42
N ALA A 260 -4.82 4.32 -0.30
CA ALA A 260 -5.71 4.13 -1.44
C ALA A 260 -5.58 5.27 -2.47
N ASN A 261 -5.49 6.52 -2.02
CA ASN A 261 -5.26 7.66 -2.92
C ASN A 261 -3.88 7.60 -3.59
N PHE A 262 -2.85 7.15 -2.88
CA PHE A 262 -1.52 6.96 -3.47
C PHE A 262 -1.54 5.92 -4.60
N PHE A 263 -2.15 4.75 -4.37
CA PHE A 263 -2.34 3.76 -5.42
C PHE A 263 -3.21 4.28 -6.56
N GLY A 264 -4.23 5.08 -6.26
CA GLY A 264 -5.03 5.76 -7.29
C GLY A 264 -4.18 6.64 -8.21
N THR A 265 -3.22 7.40 -7.66
CA THR A 265 -2.27 8.19 -8.46
C THR A 265 -1.41 7.32 -9.37
N LEU A 266 -0.90 6.20 -8.84
CA LEU A 266 -0.08 5.26 -9.62
C LEU A 266 -0.88 4.65 -10.77
N THR A 267 -2.12 4.23 -10.51
CA THR A 267 -3.01 3.70 -11.56
C THR A 267 -3.28 4.72 -12.64
N ILE A 268 -3.59 5.99 -12.30
CA ILE A 268 -3.79 7.05 -13.29
C ILE A 268 -2.51 7.25 -14.13
N LEU A 269 -1.33 7.19 -13.51
CA LEU A 269 -0.06 7.40 -14.20
C LEU A 269 0.32 6.24 -15.14
N PHE A 270 0.08 5.00 -14.72
CA PHE A 270 0.47 3.81 -15.49
C PHE A 270 -0.56 3.43 -16.55
N ASP A 271 -1.85 3.46 -16.21
CA ASP A 271 -2.92 3.04 -17.14
C ASP A 271 -3.35 4.19 -18.05
N GLN A 272 -3.07 5.44 -17.66
CA GLN A 272 -3.40 6.66 -18.40
C GLN A 272 -4.81 6.68 -19.01
N PRO A 273 -5.89 6.44 -18.23
CA PRO A 273 -7.27 6.49 -18.74
C PRO A 273 -7.63 7.89 -19.28
N PHE A 274 -6.91 8.91 -18.82
CA PHE A 274 -6.96 10.28 -19.32
C PHE A 274 -5.62 10.98 -19.07
N GLN A 275 -5.41 12.09 -19.76
CA GLN A 275 -4.23 12.94 -19.60
C GLN A 275 -4.64 14.35 -19.16
N VAL A 276 -3.68 15.07 -18.56
CA VAL A 276 -3.86 16.49 -18.24
C VAL A 276 -4.17 17.27 -19.52
N GLY A 277 -5.19 18.11 -19.47
CA GLY A 277 -5.70 18.87 -20.61
C GLY A 277 -6.87 18.20 -21.35
N GLN A 278 -7.20 16.93 -21.05
CA GLN A 278 -8.35 16.27 -21.65
C GLN A 278 -9.64 16.58 -20.89
N ARG A 279 -10.76 16.68 -21.63
CA ARG A 279 -12.10 16.78 -21.06
C ARG A 279 -12.61 15.38 -20.71
N ILE A 280 -13.04 15.21 -19.47
CA ILE A 280 -13.57 13.95 -18.97
C ILE A 280 -14.88 14.18 -18.21
N VAL A 281 -15.71 13.15 -18.17
CA VAL A 281 -16.92 13.11 -17.34
C VAL A 281 -16.73 12.04 -16.27
N ILE A 282 -16.90 12.42 -15.01
CA ILE A 282 -16.79 11.53 -13.83
C ILE A 282 -17.93 11.85 -12.87
N ASN A 283 -18.79 10.86 -12.56
CA ASN A 283 -19.89 10.97 -11.60
C ASN A 283 -20.67 12.29 -11.76
N ASP A 284 -21.15 12.56 -12.98
CA ASP A 284 -21.89 13.77 -13.40
C ASP A 284 -21.09 15.07 -13.49
N PHE A 285 -19.80 15.08 -13.13
CA PHE A 285 -18.93 16.23 -13.32
C PHE A 285 -18.26 16.19 -14.68
N ASP A 286 -18.56 17.18 -15.51
CA ASP A 286 -17.96 17.38 -16.83
C ASP A 286 -16.96 18.55 -16.79
N GLY A 287 -15.70 18.26 -17.12
CA GLY A 287 -14.65 19.28 -17.11
C GLY A 287 -13.31 18.83 -17.67
N ILE A 288 -12.37 19.76 -17.72
CA ILE A 288 -11.00 19.56 -18.22
C ILE A 288 -10.07 19.25 -17.05
N VAL A 289 -9.26 18.20 -17.18
CA VAL A 289 -8.26 17.84 -16.17
C VAL A 289 -7.14 18.87 -16.17
N GLU A 290 -6.90 19.54 -15.04
CA GLU A 290 -5.81 20.52 -14.93
C GLU A 290 -4.54 19.93 -14.34
N SER A 291 -4.66 19.03 -13.37
CA SER A 291 -3.51 18.43 -12.71
C SER A 291 -3.91 17.17 -11.97
N VAL A 292 -3.05 16.14 -12.02
CA VAL A 292 -3.14 14.96 -11.16
C VAL A 292 -2.08 15.12 -10.06
N GLY A 293 -2.52 15.38 -8.82
CA GLY A 293 -1.63 15.47 -7.66
C GLY A 293 -1.44 14.12 -6.97
N PHE A 294 -0.65 14.10 -5.88
CA PHE A 294 -0.33 12.88 -5.13
C PHE A 294 -1.55 12.19 -4.48
N ARG A 295 -2.58 12.95 -4.11
CA ARG A 295 -3.80 12.42 -3.45
C ARG A 295 -5.11 12.71 -4.17
N SER A 296 -5.08 13.66 -5.11
CA SER A 296 -6.30 14.19 -5.72
C SER A 296 -6.04 14.73 -7.12
N THR A 297 -7.05 14.58 -7.98
CA THR A 297 -7.09 15.12 -9.33
C THR A 297 -7.94 16.38 -9.32
N ARG A 298 -7.47 17.42 -10.02
CA ARG A 298 -8.17 18.68 -10.18
C ARG A 298 -8.77 18.78 -11.58
N ILE A 299 -10.06 19.04 -11.64
CA ILE A 299 -10.85 19.14 -12.87
C ILE A 299 -11.54 20.49 -12.87
N ARG A 300 -11.41 21.26 -13.96
CA ARG A 300 -12.15 22.50 -14.14
C ARG A 300 -13.43 22.23 -14.90
N THR A 301 -14.57 22.47 -14.27
CA THR A 301 -15.89 22.30 -14.90
C THR A 301 -16.06 23.29 -16.05
N LEU A 302 -16.97 23.00 -16.97
CA LEU A 302 -17.31 23.92 -18.06
C LEU A 302 -17.89 25.26 -17.57
N THR A 303 -18.40 25.29 -16.33
CA THR A 303 -18.84 26.50 -15.64
C THR A 303 -17.70 27.29 -14.99
N GLY A 304 -16.47 26.78 -15.01
CA GLY A 304 -15.26 27.45 -14.53
C GLY A 304 -14.80 27.06 -13.11
N HIS A 305 -15.56 26.24 -12.38
CA HIS A 305 -15.22 25.82 -11.02
C HIS A 305 -14.09 24.78 -11.01
N LEU A 306 -13.20 24.86 -10.02
CA LEU A 306 -12.13 23.88 -9.82
C LEU A 306 -12.59 22.80 -8.83
N LEU A 307 -12.92 21.63 -9.35
CA LEU A 307 -13.27 20.46 -8.56
C LEU A 307 -12.02 19.68 -8.17
N THR A 308 -11.92 19.29 -6.90
CA THR A 308 -10.84 18.44 -6.39
C THR A 308 -11.41 17.10 -5.96
N ILE A 309 -11.03 16.04 -6.66
CA ILE A 309 -11.54 14.67 -6.42
C ILE A 309 -10.39 13.81 -5.88
N PRO A 310 -10.58 13.06 -4.77
CA PRO A 310 -9.61 12.06 -4.32
C PRO A 310 -9.31 11.05 -5.43
N ASN A 311 -8.03 10.69 -5.61
CA ASN A 311 -7.62 9.80 -6.69
C ASN A 311 -8.22 8.39 -6.56
N GLU A 312 -8.44 7.92 -5.32
CA GLU A 312 -9.17 6.66 -5.09
C GLU A 312 -10.55 6.69 -5.75
N LYS A 313 -11.30 7.79 -5.60
CA LYS A 313 -12.65 7.94 -6.17
C LYS A 313 -12.62 8.05 -7.70
N VAL A 314 -11.60 8.68 -8.25
CA VAL A 314 -11.42 8.81 -9.71
C VAL A 314 -11.22 7.42 -10.32
N VAL A 315 -10.31 6.62 -9.77
CA VAL A 315 -10.00 5.29 -10.28
C VAL A 315 -11.12 4.28 -10.02
N SER A 316 -11.88 4.45 -8.93
CA SER A 316 -13.00 3.56 -8.61
C SER A 316 -14.29 3.88 -9.37
N SER A 317 -14.33 4.94 -10.19
CA SER A 317 -15.52 5.36 -10.92
C SER A 317 -15.35 5.21 -12.43
N THR A 318 -16.48 5.16 -13.15
CA THR A 318 -16.47 5.16 -14.61
C THR A 318 -16.04 6.53 -15.10
N VAL A 319 -14.96 6.57 -15.90
CA VAL A 319 -14.46 7.80 -16.53
C VAL A 319 -14.79 7.78 -18.01
N GLU A 320 -15.59 8.72 -18.47
CA GLU A 320 -15.84 8.94 -19.90
C GLU A 320 -14.83 9.97 -20.42
N ASN A 321 -13.91 9.55 -21.29
CA ASN A 321 -12.90 10.43 -21.86
C ASN A 321 -13.40 11.07 -23.17
N ILE A 322 -13.96 12.26 -23.06
CA ILE A 322 -14.45 13.05 -24.20
C ILE A 322 -13.29 13.49 -25.11
N GLY A 323 -12.11 13.74 -24.54
CA GLY A 323 -10.92 14.15 -25.29
C GLY A 323 -10.36 13.08 -26.23
N MET A 324 -10.61 11.80 -25.94
CA MET A 324 -10.13 10.66 -26.73
C MET A 324 -11.19 10.12 -27.73
N ARG A 325 -12.37 10.73 -27.81
CA ARG A 325 -13.42 10.26 -28.73
C ARG A 325 -12.98 10.43 -30.19
N PRO A 326 -13.18 9.44 -31.08
CA PRO A 326 -12.77 9.55 -32.49
C PRO A 326 -13.71 10.41 -33.34
N HIS A 327 -14.98 10.51 -32.95
CA HIS A 327 -16.03 11.22 -33.68
C HIS A 327 -17.17 11.66 -32.77
N ILE A 328 -18.04 12.52 -33.30
CA ILE A 328 -19.29 12.92 -32.65
C ILE A 328 -20.45 12.26 -33.39
N ARG A 329 -21.29 11.51 -32.67
CA ARG A 329 -22.50 10.90 -33.23
C ARG A 329 -23.69 11.83 -33.03
N TRP A 330 -24.28 12.29 -34.13
CA TRP A 330 -25.61 12.90 -34.13
C TRP A 330 -26.66 11.81 -34.27
N LEU A 331 -27.48 11.62 -33.23
CA LEU A 331 -28.63 10.72 -33.22
C LEU A 331 -29.86 11.56 -32.94
N THR A 332 -30.73 11.72 -33.92
CA THR A 332 -31.96 12.51 -33.78
C THR A 332 -33.14 11.86 -34.47
N ASN A 333 -34.33 12.34 -34.11
CA ASN A 333 -35.61 11.95 -34.66
C ASN A 333 -36.25 13.20 -35.27
N ILE A 334 -36.51 13.17 -36.57
CA ILE A 334 -37.23 14.21 -37.30
C ILE A 334 -38.68 13.74 -37.46
N GLY A 335 -39.59 14.43 -36.78
CA GLY A 335 -41.02 14.14 -36.83
C GLY A 335 -41.72 14.94 -37.94
N ILE A 336 -42.46 14.25 -38.80
CA ILE A 336 -43.36 14.87 -39.80
C ILE A 336 -44.82 14.54 -39.47
N THR A 337 -45.75 15.32 -39.99
CA THR A 337 -47.17 15.20 -39.63
C THR A 337 -47.84 13.94 -40.21
N TYR A 338 -48.89 13.44 -39.55
CA TYR A 338 -49.62 12.22 -39.94
C TYR A 338 -50.43 12.34 -41.23
N ASP A 339 -50.73 13.56 -41.68
CA ASP A 339 -51.37 13.85 -42.95
C ASP A 339 -50.38 13.80 -44.13
N THR A 340 -49.08 13.58 -43.87
CA THR A 340 -48.08 13.39 -44.93
C THR A 340 -48.29 12.04 -45.64
N PRO A 341 -48.57 12.01 -46.95
CA PRO A 341 -48.75 10.77 -47.71
C PRO A 341 -47.47 9.92 -47.75
N PRO A 342 -47.56 8.58 -47.88
CA PRO A 342 -46.40 7.69 -47.93
C PRO A 342 -45.34 8.09 -48.95
N GLU A 343 -45.73 8.55 -50.16
CA GLU A 343 -44.76 8.95 -51.18
C GLU A 343 -43.93 10.17 -50.75
N LYS A 344 -44.51 11.08 -49.96
CA LYS A 344 -43.78 12.22 -49.39
C LYS A 344 -42.88 11.79 -48.23
N VAL A 345 -43.25 10.76 -47.47
CA VAL A 345 -42.38 10.20 -46.42
C VAL A 345 -41.13 9.57 -47.03
N GLU A 346 -41.28 8.81 -48.12
CA GLU A 346 -40.14 8.24 -48.86
C GLU A 346 -39.21 9.34 -49.39
N LYS A 347 -39.77 10.36 -50.04
CA LYS A 347 -39.01 11.55 -50.48
C LYS A 347 -38.29 12.26 -49.34
N ALA A 348 -38.93 12.40 -48.17
CA ALA A 348 -38.33 13.03 -47.00
C ALA A 348 -37.06 12.29 -46.58
N VAL A 349 -37.11 10.96 -46.54
CA VAL A 349 -35.96 10.11 -46.23
C VAL A 349 -34.88 10.28 -47.29
N GLU A 350 -35.22 10.23 -48.57
CA GLU A 350 -34.28 10.43 -49.68
C GLU A 350 -33.57 11.80 -49.61
N PHE A 351 -34.30 12.89 -49.37
CA PHE A 351 -33.71 14.22 -49.25
C PHE A 351 -32.74 14.32 -48.08
N ILE A 352 -33.08 13.74 -46.93
CA ILE A 352 -32.17 13.75 -45.79
C ILE A 352 -30.93 12.89 -46.11
N GLN A 353 -31.09 11.75 -46.80
CA GLN A 353 -29.94 10.96 -47.26
C GLN A 353 -29.06 11.76 -48.22
N GLU A 354 -29.63 12.46 -49.19
CA GLU A 354 -28.89 13.33 -50.14
C GLU A 354 -28.13 14.45 -49.45
N ILE A 355 -28.75 15.14 -48.48
CA ILE A 355 -28.10 16.23 -47.74
C ILE A 355 -26.91 15.71 -46.92
N LEU A 356 -27.01 14.48 -46.44
CA LEU A 356 -25.98 13.85 -45.60
C LEU A 356 -24.95 13.07 -46.43
N LEU A 357 -25.22 12.79 -47.71
CA LEU A 357 -24.26 12.20 -48.64
C LEU A 357 -23.14 13.20 -48.88
N ASP A 358 -21.89 12.78 -48.65
CA ASP A 358 -20.68 13.59 -48.82
C ASP A 358 -20.65 14.89 -47.98
N HIS A 359 -21.23 14.84 -46.77
CA HIS A 359 -21.19 15.98 -45.87
C HIS A 359 -19.78 16.28 -45.35
N GLU A 360 -19.52 17.56 -45.02
CA GLU A 360 -18.28 17.99 -44.37
C GLU A 360 -18.02 17.16 -43.11
N GLY A 361 -16.89 16.45 -43.06
CA GLY A 361 -16.52 15.60 -41.93
C GLY A 361 -17.02 14.15 -41.97
N MET A 362 -17.58 13.71 -43.10
CA MET A 362 -17.92 12.31 -43.35
C MET A 362 -16.68 11.42 -43.42
N HIS A 363 -16.77 10.22 -42.83
CA HIS A 363 -15.77 9.17 -42.97
C HIS A 363 -16.40 7.95 -43.66
N ALA A 364 -15.67 7.32 -44.59
CA ALA A 364 -16.20 6.24 -45.42
C ALA A 364 -16.71 5.02 -44.62
N ASP A 365 -16.04 4.71 -43.50
CA ASP A 365 -16.41 3.60 -42.61
C ASP A 365 -17.71 3.85 -41.82
N PHE A 366 -18.17 5.11 -41.74
CA PHE A 366 -19.34 5.52 -40.97
C PHE A 366 -20.36 6.26 -41.85
N PRO A 367 -21.01 5.58 -42.80
CA PRO A 367 -22.00 6.20 -43.68
C PRO A 367 -23.24 6.66 -42.89
N PRO A 368 -23.87 7.78 -43.30
CA PRO A 368 -25.10 8.26 -42.66
C PRO A 368 -26.22 7.22 -42.80
N ARG A 369 -27.06 7.13 -41.77
CA ARG A 369 -28.21 6.21 -41.74
C ARG A 369 -29.47 7.00 -41.48
N VAL A 370 -30.42 6.91 -42.42
CA VAL A 370 -31.70 7.61 -42.33
C VAL A 370 -32.78 6.60 -42.64
N PHE A 371 -33.70 6.42 -41.71
CA PHE A 371 -34.80 5.47 -41.85
C PHE A 371 -36.08 6.04 -41.24
N PHE A 372 -37.20 5.86 -41.94
CA PHE A 372 -38.50 5.92 -41.30
C PHE A 372 -38.62 4.71 -40.36
N ASN A 373 -38.60 4.93 -39.05
CA ASN A 373 -38.44 3.87 -38.06
C ASN A 373 -39.68 3.64 -37.19
N GLY A 374 -40.73 4.47 -37.31
CA GLY A 374 -41.95 4.25 -36.55
C GLY A 374 -42.95 5.40 -36.55
N PHE A 375 -44.02 5.16 -35.80
CA PHE A 375 -45.16 6.05 -35.60
C PHE A 375 -45.17 6.46 -34.12
N ASN A 376 -44.96 7.74 -33.83
CA ASN A 376 -44.97 8.31 -32.48
C ASN A 376 -46.33 8.95 -32.16
N ASP A 377 -46.59 9.30 -30.89
CA ASP A 377 -47.88 9.84 -30.43
C ASP A 377 -48.44 11.01 -31.26
N CYS A 378 -47.57 11.88 -31.79
CA CYS A 378 -47.96 13.05 -32.58
C CYS A 378 -47.17 13.20 -33.89
N SER A 379 -46.37 12.21 -34.31
CA SER A 379 -45.53 12.33 -35.51
C SER A 379 -45.21 11.00 -36.19
N LEU A 380 -44.98 11.06 -37.50
CA LEU A 380 -44.28 10.04 -38.29
C LEU A 380 -42.77 10.25 -38.09
N ASN A 381 -42.05 9.23 -37.63
CA ASN A 381 -40.68 9.39 -37.15
C ASN A 381 -39.62 8.97 -38.18
N ILE A 382 -38.75 9.91 -38.54
CA ILE A 382 -37.56 9.66 -39.36
C ILE A 382 -36.33 9.72 -38.45
N MET A 383 -35.70 8.58 -38.22
CA MET A 383 -34.48 8.48 -37.43
C MET A 383 -33.25 8.77 -38.30
N VAL A 384 -32.41 9.69 -37.81
CA VAL A 384 -31.17 10.12 -38.45
C VAL A 384 -29.99 9.77 -37.54
N VAL A 385 -29.03 9.04 -38.07
CA VAL A 385 -27.76 8.70 -37.39
C VAL A 385 -26.60 9.08 -38.30
N VAL A 386 -25.76 10.01 -37.83
CA VAL A 386 -24.59 10.50 -38.57
C VAL A 386 -23.39 10.63 -37.63
N TRP A 387 -22.19 10.45 -38.16
CA TRP A 387 -20.93 10.60 -37.44
C TRP A 387 -20.09 11.71 -38.08
N TYR A 388 -19.64 12.66 -37.26
CA TYR A 388 -18.83 13.80 -37.69
C TYR A 388 -17.37 13.66 -37.24
N HIS A 389 -16.44 13.87 -38.17
CA HIS A 389 -14.99 13.81 -37.99
C HIS A 389 -14.35 15.10 -38.53
N PRO A 390 -13.29 15.65 -37.91
CA PRO A 390 -12.74 15.33 -36.59
C PRO A 390 -13.71 15.71 -35.46
N PRO A 391 -13.50 15.21 -34.23
CA PRO A 391 -14.43 15.36 -33.09
C PRO A 391 -14.43 16.78 -32.47
N ASN A 392 -14.22 17.83 -33.27
CA ASN A 392 -14.33 19.21 -32.83
C ASN A 392 -15.81 19.56 -32.62
N TYR A 393 -16.15 19.94 -31.39
CA TYR A 393 -17.52 20.22 -31.00
C TYR A 393 -18.12 21.44 -31.71
N TRP A 394 -17.35 22.52 -31.89
CA TRP A 394 -17.88 23.76 -32.45
C TRP A 394 -18.04 23.68 -33.97
N ASP A 395 -17.12 23.01 -34.67
CA ASP A 395 -17.25 22.74 -36.10
C ASP A 395 -18.46 21.84 -36.38
N TYR A 396 -18.64 20.79 -35.56
CA TYR A 396 -19.83 19.94 -35.58
C TYR A 396 -21.13 20.73 -35.38
N GLN A 397 -21.18 21.67 -34.43
CA GLN A 397 -22.38 22.50 -34.23
C GLN A 397 -22.66 23.41 -35.44
N GLY A 398 -21.62 23.98 -36.06
CA GLY A 398 -21.75 24.77 -37.27
C GLY A 398 -22.26 23.95 -38.46
N TRP A 399 -21.72 22.73 -38.64
CA TRP A 399 -22.22 21.77 -39.62
C TRP A 399 -23.67 21.38 -39.37
N LEU A 400 -24.00 21.01 -38.13
CA LEU A 400 -25.35 20.62 -37.71
C LEU A 400 -26.38 21.72 -38.02
N GLN A 401 -26.05 22.98 -37.73
CA GLN A 401 -26.90 24.12 -38.07
C GLN A 401 -27.17 24.20 -39.58
N LYS A 402 -26.14 24.08 -40.43
CA LYS A 402 -26.29 24.12 -41.89
C LYS A 402 -27.21 23.00 -42.37
N VAL A 403 -27.01 21.77 -41.87
CA VAL A 403 -27.80 20.58 -42.24
C VAL A 403 -29.26 20.75 -41.82
N CYS A 404 -29.54 21.16 -40.58
CA CYS A 404 -30.91 21.37 -40.11
C CYS A 404 -31.65 22.42 -40.96
N LEU A 405 -30.98 23.54 -41.28
CA LEU A 405 -31.57 24.59 -42.12
C LEU A 405 -31.84 24.11 -43.54
N GLU A 406 -30.97 23.27 -44.10
CA GLU A 406 -31.17 22.73 -45.45
C GLU A 406 -32.32 21.72 -45.51
N ILE A 407 -32.44 20.86 -44.49
CA ILE A 407 -33.59 19.96 -44.35
C ILE A 407 -34.89 20.77 -44.30
N MET A 408 -34.93 21.85 -43.50
CA MET A 408 -36.10 22.72 -43.43
C MET A 408 -36.49 23.31 -44.79
N ARG A 409 -35.52 23.82 -45.57
CA ARG A 409 -35.80 24.41 -46.90
C ARG A 409 -36.33 23.37 -47.89
N ARG A 410 -35.77 22.16 -47.91
CA ARG A 410 -36.24 21.09 -48.81
C ARG A 410 -37.63 20.60 -48.43
N PHE A 411 -37.92 20.48 -47.14
CA PHE A 411 -39.23 20.09 -46.64
C PHE A 411 -40.29 21.14 -46.98
N GLU A 412 -39.98 22.43 -46.83
CA GLU A 412 -40.85 23.54 -47.21
C GLU A 412 -41.16 23.53 -48.72
N THR A 413 -40.16 23.27 -49.56
CA THR A 413 -40.31 23.24 -51.03
C THR A 413 -41.27 22.11 -51.50
N GLU A 414 -41.30 20.98 -50.80
CA GLU A 414 -42.14 19.82 -51.13
C GLU A 414 -43.45 19.76 -50.33
N GLY A 415 -43.69 20.75 -49.47
CA GLY A 415 -44.87 20.84 -48.61
C GLY A 415 -44.95 19.65 -47.64
N ILE A 416 -43.84 19.38 -46.95
CA ILE A 416 -43.73 18.40 -45.86
C ILE A 416 -43.67 19.19 -44.56
N ASP A 417 -44.70 19.04 -43.72
CA ASP A 417 -44.80 19.79 -42.48
C ASP A 417 -44.14 19.03 -41.33
N PHE A 418 -43.42 19.78 -40.49
CA PHE A 418 -42.87 19.26 -39.24
C PHE A 418 -44.01 19.04 -38.23
N ALA A 419 -43.96 17.92 -37.52
CA ALA A 419 -44.94 17.63 -36.49
C ALA A 419 -44.71 18.50 -35.25
N PHE A 420 -45.81 19.01 -34.70
CA PHE A 420 -45.86 19.67 -33.41
C PHE A 420 -46.60 18.77 -32.41
N PRO A 421 -46.43 18.96 -31.10
CA PRO A 421 -47.24 18.25 -30.09
C PRO A 421 -48.72 18.64 -30.25
N THR A 422 -49.51 17.82 -30.95
CA THR A 422 -50.94 18.07 -31.18
C THR A 422 -51.80 17.27 -30.22
N HIS A 423 -52.78 17.93 -29.61
CA HIS A 423 -53.77 17.28 -28.76
C HIS A 423 -55.17 17.45 -29.34
N THR A 424 -55.96 16.38 -29.32
CA THR A 424 -57.40 16.47 -29.56
C THR A 424 -58.10 16.77 -28.23
N VAL A 425 -58.68 17.97 -28.11
CA VAL A 425 -59.42 18.38 -26.91
C VAL A 425 -60.92 18.16 -27.14
N HIS A 426 -61.54 17.34 -26.29
CA HIS A 426 -62.99 17.17 -26.26
C HIS A 426 -63.61 18.14 -25.24
N LEU A 427 -64.42 19.09 -25.70
CA LEU A 427 -65.11 20.05 -24.83
C LEU A 427 -66.34 19.41 -24.19
N ALA A 428 -66.56 19.65 -22.89
CA ALA A 428 -67.60 19.02 -22.07
C ALA A 428 -69.06 19.40 -22.43
N ASN A 429 -69.31 19.99 -23.59
CA ASN A 429 -70.63 20.37 -24.08
C ASN A 429 -70.73 20.34 -25.62
N ASP A 430 -69.87 19.56 -26.30
CA ASP A 430 -69.98 19.35 -27.74
C ASP A 430 -71.15 18.39 -28.03
N ASP A 431 -72.24 18.92 -28.61
CA ASP A 431 -73.43 18.16 -28.99
C ASP A 431 -73.12 16.96 -29.90
N LYS A 432 -72.01 17.01 -30.65
CA LYS A 432 -71.58 15.92 -31.53
C LYS A 432 -70.77 14.84 -30.80
N ARG A 433 -70.25 15.12 -29.61
CA ARG A 433 -69.32 14.24 -28.85
C ARG A 433 -69.57 14.35 -27.34
N GLN A 434 -70.80 14.03 -26.90
CA GLN A 434 -71.15 14.07 -25.48
C GLN A 434 -70.33 13.08 -24.65
N LEU A 435 -69.59 13.60 -23.68
CA LEU A 435 -68.86 12.81 -22.70
C LEU A 435 -69.85 12.23 -21.68
N LYS A 436 -70.10 10.92 -21.75
CA LYS A 436 -70.85 10.21 -20.70
C LYS A 436 -69.96 10.05 -19.48
N ILE A 437 -69.99 11.02 -18.58
CA ILE A 437 -69.31 10.92 -17.28
C ILE A 437 -70.22 10.08 -16.36
N GLN A 438 -69.84 8.84 -16.11
CA GLN A 438 -70.42 8.07 -15.00
C GLN A 438 -69.75 8.52 -13.70
N MET A 439 -70.44 9.38 -12.95
CA MET A 439 -70.08 9.65 -11.57
C MET A 439 -70.44 8.40 -10.76
N PHE A 440 -69.44 7.64 -10.31
CA PHE A 440 -69.68 6.61 -9.32
C PHE A 440 -69.92 7.29 -7.98
N ASP A 441 -71.19 7.37 -7.57
CA ASP A 441 -71.51 7.73 -6.20
C ASP A 441 -70.84 6.70 -5.30
N THR A 442 -69.88 7.17 -4.51
CA THR A 442 -69.31 6.38 -3.42
C THR A 442 -70.47 6.11 -2.48
N VAL A 443 -71.05 4.91 -2.57
CA VAL A 443 -72.12 4.46 -1.69
C VAL A 443 -71.61 4.68 -0.27
N ALA A 444 -72.19 5.68 0.39
CA ALA A 444 -72.06 5.86 1.82
C ALA A 444 -72.48 4.54 2.45
N GLY A 445 -71.49 3.81 2.98
CA GLY A 445 -71.72 2.68 3.86
C GLY A 445 -72.55 3.17 5.03
N GLY A 446 -73.87 2.99 4.92
CA GLY A 446 -74.82 3.23 5.98
C GLY A 446 -74.52 2.25 7.10
N ILE A 447 -73.96 2.77 8.18
CA ILE A 447 -74.05 2.17 9.50
C ILE A 447 -75.53 2.23 9.89
N SER A 448 -76.19 1.07 9.96
CA SER A 448 -77.36 0.88 10.80
C SER A 448 -77.32 -0.53 11.38
N ASP A 449 -77.05 -0.55 12.69
CA ASP A 449 -76.94 -1.68 13.60
C ASP A 449 -78.30 -2.40 13.86
N PRO A 450 -78.32 -3.54 14.60
CA PRO A 450 -79.25 -4.67 14.42
C PRO A 450 -80.56 -4.55 15.24
N VAL A 451 -81.34 -5.66 15.30
CA VAL A 451 -82.58 -5.96 16.08
C VAL A 451 -83.83 -5.97 15.16
N THR A 452 -84.62 -7.04 14.97
CA THR A 452 -85.26 -7.97 15.92
C THR A 452 -85.84 -9.22 15.20
N ALA A 453 -85.77 -10.34 15.91
CA ALA A 453 -86.58 -11.59 15.91
C ALA A 453 -87.69 -11.87 14.87
N GLY A 454 -87.66 -13.13 14.40
CA GLY A 454 -88.77 -13.92 13.85
C GLY A 454 -88.35 -15.38 13.75
#